data_AF-A0A2N9H0D3-F1
#
_entry.id   AF-A0A2N9H0D3-F1
#
_cell.length_a   1.000
_cell.length_b   1.000
_cell.length_c   1.000
_cell.angle_alpha   90.00
_cell.angle_beta   90.00
_cell.angle_gamma   90.00
#
_symmetry.space_group_name_H-M   'P 1'
#
loop_
_entity.id
_entity.type
_entity.pdbx_description
1 polymer ?
#
loop_
_entity_poly.entity_id
_entity_poly.type
_entity_poly.pdbx_seq_one_letter_code
_entity_poly.pdbx_strand_id
1 'polypeptide(L)'
;MGNSESGAIWKAVPHCLMWCLWRERNSQTFSGEEQSVPVLKFSSLQTLFKCARWIGNHGFSIGIDDVQPSKYLNNRRQETIFKGYQGCDEKIKLYSGGNLPPETGCDAAQTLEAGITRILNNIRDETGKVCMKELHWRNSPLIMSQCGSKGSPINISQMVACVGQQSVGGRRAPNGFIDRSLPHFPRKAQTPAAKGFVANSFYSGLTATEFFFHTMGGREGLVDTAVKTADTGYMSRRLIKALEDLSIHYDNTVRNASGCVVQFCYGDDGMDPAYMEGKSGAPLDFDRLFLKAKVFLNTCISRYHLKKIEAGTAIGAIGAQSIGEPGTQMTLKTFHFAGVASMNVTLGVPRIKEIINGAKNISTPIITAALKSDDNVNTARIVRGRIQKTNLDQVAKSIKLVMTPRLASIVVTLDMDKIRDAQLCIDAYNVKESIIQAKIKLKPEHIKVLDAGKLEILPRETGRNKLHFDLHSLKNVLPTVIVKVKLLEF
;
A
#
# COMPACT_ATOMS: atom_id res chain seq x y z
N MET A 1 -23.29 24.52 12.73
CA MET A 1 -22.58 25.31 11.70
C MET A 1 -21.51 26.10 12.41
N GLY A 2 -20.27 25.64 12.36
CA GLY A 2 -19.17 26.25 13.12
C GLY A 2 -17.83 25.71 12.63
N ASN A 3 -17.03 26.62 12.06
CA ASN A 3 -15.58 26.61 11.90
C ASN A 3 -14.88 25.26 11.64
N SER A 4 -14.60 24.96 10.37
CA SER A 4 -13.58 23.98 9.98
C SER A 4 -12.73 24.41 8.77
N GLU A 5 -12.57 25.72 8.53
CA GLU A 5 -11.71 26.26 7.44
C GLU A 5 -10.54 27.11 7.95
N SER A 6 -9.99 26.79 9.12
CA SER A 6 -8.71 27.34 9.60
C SER A 6 -7.69 26.24 9.75
N GLY A 7 -7.20 25.74 8.61
CA GLY A 7 -6.23 24.65 8.58
C GLY A 7 -5.48 24.48 7.25
N ALA A 8 -5.51 25.48 6.37
CA ALA A 8 -4.54 25.55 5.27
C ALA A 8 -3.19 25.98 5.85
N ILE A 9 -2.55 25.09 6.63
CA ILE A 9 -1.14 25.20 6.92
C ILE A 9 -0.45 25.17 5.56
N TRP A 10 0.17 26.29 5.21
CA TRP A 10 1.00 26.50 4.04
C TRP A 10 1.84 25.23 3.78
N LYS A 11 1.48 24.44 2.77
CA LYS A 11 2.40 23.45 2.21
C LYS A 11 3.49 24.24 1.49
N ALA A 12 4.43 24.79 2.25
CA ALA A 12 5.60 25.46 1.73
C ALA A 12 6.42 24.40 0.98
N VAL A 13 6.26 24.36 -0.34
CA VAL A 13 7.11 23.53 -1.18
C VAL A 13 8.55 24.04 -0.99
N PRO A 14 9.51 23.18 -0.61
CA PRO A 14 10.91 23.57 -0.53
C PRO A 14 11.33 24.25 -1.84
N HIS A 15 12.12 25.32 -1.76
CA HIS A 15 12.54 26.16 -2.89
C HIS A 15 11.46 27.05 -3.53
N CYS A 16 10.26 27.18 -2.96
CA CYS A 16 9.32 28.21 -3.43
C CYS A 16 9.83 29.63 -3.11
N LEU A 17 9.38 30.64 -3.85
CA LEU A 17 9.84 32.03 -3.67
C LEU A 17 9.64 32.52 -2.23
N MET A 18 8.51 32.19 -1.60
CA MET A 18 8.22 32.56 -0.23
C MET A 18 9.20 31.91 0.76
N TRP A 19 9.51 30.63 0.57
CA TRP A 19 10.50 29.91 1.38
C TRP A 19 11.90 30.52 1.20
N CYS A 20 12.27 30.86 -0.03
CA CYS A 20 13.53 31.55 -0.34
C CYS A 20 13.63 32.92 0.35
N LEU A 21 12.56 33.70 0.35
CA LEU A 21 12.50 35.05 0.96
C LEU A 21 12.45 35.00 2.49
N TRP A 22 11.63 34.13 3.07
CA TRP A 22 11.60 33.89 4.52
C TRP A 22 12.98 33.48 5.04
N ARG A 23 13.69 32.64 4.28
CA ARG A 23 15.06 32.23 4.59
C ARG A 23 16.08 33.36 4.46
N GLU A 24 15.96 34.24 3.46
CA GLU A 24 16.82 35.43 3.36
C GLU A 24 16.63 36.36 4.56
N ARG A 25 15.40 36.55 5.04
CA ARG A 25 15.09 37.29 6.28
C ARG A 25 15.79 36.71 7.50
N ASN A 26 15.73 35.39 7.70
CA ASN A 26 16.35 34.74 8.88
C ASN A 26 17.89 34.61 8.77
N SER A 27 18.47 34.90 7.60
CA SER A 27 19.93 34.88 7.39
C SER A 27 20.59 36.25 7.54
N GLN A 28 19.81 37.34 7.53
CA GLN A 28 20.33 38.69 7.64
C GLN A 28 20.21 39.15 9.10
N THR A 29 21.34 39.24 9.79
CA THR A 29 21.51 39.98 11.04
C THR A 29 21.37 41.48 10.77
N PHE A 30 20.16 41.99 10.53
CA PHE A 30 19.88 43.41 10.66
C PHE A 30 19.56 43.72 12.13
N SER A 31 20.44 44.49 12.77
CA SER A 31 20.28 45.03 14.11
C SER A 31 19.33 46.23 14.11
N GLY A 32 18.23 46.15 14.87
CA GLY A 32 17.36 47.30 15.21
C GLY A 32 16.43 47.79 14.10
N GLU A 33 15.15 48.00 14.44
CA GLU A 33 14.03 48.68 13.73
C GLU A 33 13.75 48.40 12.23
N GLU A 34 14.73 48.05 11.40
CA GLU A 34 14.60 47.63 9.99
C GLU A 34 14.09 46.19 9.81
N GLN A 35 13.91 45.43 10.89
CA GLN A 35 13.26 44.10 10.85
C GLN A 35 11.81 44.16 10.32
N SER A 36 11.23 45.36 10.30
CA SER A 36 9.91 45.67 9.74
C SER A 36 9.91 45.78 8.20
N VAL A 37 11.05 46.06 7.56
CA VAL A 37 11.10 46.48 6.14
C VAL A 37 10.84 45.33 5.12
N PRO A 38 11.29 44.08 5.32
CA PRO A 38 10.90 42.97 4.43
C PRO A 38 9.44 42.54 4.64
N VAL A 39 8.94 42.65 5.88
CA VAL A 39 7.52 42.41 6.22
C VAL A 39 6.63 43.49 5.61
N LEU A 40 7.14 44.71 5.45
CA LEU A 40 6.45 45.82 4.78
C LEU A 40 6.46 45.69 3.25
N LYS A 41 7.57 45.25 2.62
CA LYS A 41 7.62 45.05 1.15
C LYS A 41 6.75 43.89 0.65
N PHE A 42 6.50 42.89 1.50
CA PHE A 42 5.60 41.76 1.24
C PHE A 42 4.67 41.56 2.43
N SER A 43 3.97 42.60 2.87
CA SER A 43 2.74 42.35 3.60
C SER A 43 1.87 41.53 2.64
N SER A 44 1.70 40.25 2.92
CA SER A 44 1.00 39.28 2.06
C SER A 44 -0.33 39.87 1.58
N LEU A 45 -0.93 40.72 2.41
CA LEU A 45 -2.10 41.55 2.15
C LEU A 45 -1.97 42.43 0.90
N GLN A 46 -0.94 43.25 0.69
CA GLN A 46 -0.91 44.16 -0.47
C GLN A 46 -0.81 43.43 -1.81
N THR A 47 -0.01 42.36 -1.89
CA THR A 47 0.07 41.53 -3.10
C THR A 47 -1.22 40.73 -3.28
N LEU A 48 -1.78 40.17 -2.19
CA LEU A 48 -3.11 39.53 -2.23
C LEU A 48 -4.19 40.50 -2.69
N PHE A 49 -4.20 41.75 -2.21
CA PHE A 49 -5.16 42.77 -2.62
C PHE A 49 -4.98 43.15 -4.08
N LYS A 50 -3.74 43.25 -4.59
CA LYS A 50 -3.47 43.49 -6.01
C LYS A 50 -3.88 42.30 -6.89
N CYS A 51 -3.57 41.07 -6.48
CA CYS A 51 -3.98 39.85 -7.18
C CYS A 51 -5.50 39.67 -7.14
N ALA A 52 -6.14 39.91 -6.00
CA ALA A 52 -7.59 39.84 -5.84
C ALA A 52 -8.29 40.93 -6.67
N ARG A 53 -7.75 42.16 -6.69
CA ARG A 53 -8.25 43.23 -7.56
C ARG A 53 -8.04 42.90 -9.03
N TRP A 54 -6.91 42.31 -9.41
CA TRP A 54 -6.65 41.88 -10.78
C TRP A 54 -7.59 40.75 -11.22
N ILE A 55 -7.76 39.69 -10.42
CA ILE A 55 -8.72 38.61 -10.68
C ILE A 55 -10.15 39.15 -10.74
N GLY A 56 -10.52 40.05 -9.83
CA GLY A 56 -11.85 40.67 -9.80
C GLY A 56 -12.13 41.50 -11.05
N ASN A 57 -11.12 42.23 -11.56
CA ASN A 57 -11.25 43.02 -12.78
C ASN A 57 -11.16 42.17 -14.06
N HIS A 58 -10.34 41.13 -14.07
CA HIS A 58 -10.18 40.22 -15.21
C HIS A 58 -11.41 39.33 -15.39
N GLY A 59 -12.00 38.89 -14.28
CA GLY A 59 -13.04 37.87 -14.24
C GLY A 59 -12.43 36.48 -14.44
N PHE A 60 -12.80 35.54 -13.58
CA PHE A 60 -12.47 34.13 -13.74
C PHE A 60 -13.71 33.31 -13.37
N SER A 61 -14.28 32.62 -14.36
CA SER A 61 -15.50 31.83 -14.21
C SER A 61 -15.31 30.45 -14.80
N ILE A 62 -16.13 29.51 -14.34
CA ILE A 62 -16.26 28.17 -14.89
C ILE A 62 -17.69 28.01 -15.39
N GLY A 63 -17.83 27.60 -16.65
CA GLY A 63 -19.11 27.35 -17.30
C GLY A 63 -19.37 25.87 -17.56
N ILE A 64 -20.58 25.58 -18.05
CA ILE A 64 -20.91 24.23 -18.56
C ILE A 64 -20.13 23.90 -19.84
N ASP A 65 -19.82 24.92 -20.65
CA ASP A 65 -19.06 24.79 -21.89
C ASP A 65 -17.61 24.32 -21.64
N ASP A 66 -17.05 24.63 -20.46
CA ASP A 66 -15.70 24.20 -20.06
C ASP A 66 -15.60 22.69 -19.81
N VAL A 67 -16.73 22.03 -19.55
CA VAL A 67 -16.79 20.59 -19.28
C VAL A 67 -17.52 19.81 -20.36
N GLN A 68 -17.94 20.49 -21.43
CA GLN A 68 -18.63 19.87 -22.56
C GLN A 68 -17.63 19.07 -23.42
N PRO A 69 -17.82 17.75 -23.58
CA PRO A 69 -16.98 16.94 -24.45
C PRO A 69 -17.24 17.26 -25.93
N SER A 70 -16.18 17.37 -26.72
CA SER A 70 -16.32 17.52 -28.16
C SER A 70 -16.88 16.24 -28.81
N LYS A 71 -17.32 16.36 -30.06
CA LYS A 71 -17.72 15.18 -30.86
C LYS A 71 -16.55 14.21 -31.09
N TYR A 72 -15.34 14.74 -31.29
CA TYR A 72 -14.14 13.93 -31.46
C TYR A 72 -13.83 13.12 -30.19
N LEU A 73 -13.87 13.76 -29.03
CA LEU A 73 -13.67 13.10 -27.74
C LEU A 73 -14.70 12.00 -27.51
N ASN A 74 -15.98 12.28 -27.79
CA ASN A 74 -17.06 11.31 -27.59
C ASN A 74 -16.87 10.07 -28.48
N ASN A 75 -16.52 10.25 -29.75
CA ASN A 75 -16.25 9.16 -30.67
C ASN A 75 -15.04 8.34 -30.21
N ARG A 76 -13.93 9.01 -29.86
CA ARG A 76 -12.71 8.34 -29.42
C ARG A 76 -12.89 7.61 -28.09
N ARG A 77 -13.65 8.20 -27.17
CA ARG A 77 -14.07 7.59 -25.91
C ARG A 77 -14.84 6.31 -26.17
N GLN A 78 -15.86 6.35 -27.03
CA GLN A 78 -16.70 5.20 -27.32
C GLN A 78 -15.90 4.06 -27.96
N GLU A 79 -14.99 4.38 -28.88
CA GLU A 79 -14.06 3.42 -29.47
C GLU A 79 -13.14 2.78 -28.41
N THR A 80 -12.59 3.58 -27.51
CA THR A 80 -11.67 3.11 -26.45
C THR A 80 -12.39 2.21 -25.45
N ILE A 81 -13.60 2.58 -25.03
CA ILE A 81 -14.43 1.79 -24.12
C ILE A 81 -14.84 0.48 -24.79
N PHE A 82 -15.26 0.51 -26.06
CA PHE A 82 -15.64 -0.70 -26.80
C PHE A 82 -14.48 -1.69 -26.91
N LYS A 83 -13.29 -1.23 -27.30
CA LYS A 83 -12.06 -2.05 -27.35
C LYS A 83 -11.71 -2.63 -25.98
N GLY A 84 -11.83 -1.83 -24.93
CA GLY A 84 -11.57 -2.27 -23.56
C GLY A 84 -12.57 -3.32 -23.06
N TYR A 85 -13.85 -3.18 -23.40
CA TYR A 85 -14.89 -4.16 -23.06
C TYR A 85 -14.69 -5.48 -23.79
N GLN A 86 -14.36 -5.43 -25.09
CA GLN A 86 -14.03 -6.62 -25.86
C GLN A 86 -12.85 -7.39 -25.22
N GLY A 87 -11.78 -6.70 -24.83
CA GLY A 87 -10.66 -7.31 -24.13
C GLY A 87 -11.02 -7.91 -22.76
N CYS A 88 -11.99 -7.32 -22.05
CA CYS A 88 -12.52 -7.91 -20.81
C CYS A 88 -13.33 -9.17 -21.09
N ASP A 89 -14.20 -9.14 -22.10
CA ASP A 89 -15.04 -10.28 -22.48
C ASP A 89 -14.21 -11.47 -22.96
N GLU A 90 -13.12 -11.22 -23.69
CA GLU A 90 -12.13 -12.26 -24.07
C GLU A 90 -11.52 -12.93 -22.84
N LYS A 91 -11.09 -12.16 -21.82
CA LYS A 91 -10.57 -12.73 -20.57
C LYS A 91 -11.63 -13.52 -19.80
N ILE A 92 -12.88 -13.04 -19.78
CA ILE A 92 -13.99 -13.74 -19.13
C ILE A 92 -14.28 -15.06 -19.84
N LYS A 93 -14.23 -15.08 -21.19
CA LYS A 93 -14.37 -16.31 -21.98
C LYS A 93 -13.24 -17.30 -21.69
N LEU A 94 -11.99 -16.84 -21.65
CA LEU A 94 -10.83 -17.68 -21.30
C LEU A 94 -10.95 -18.29 -19.89
N TYR A 95 -11.41 -17.49 -18.93
CA TYR A 95 -11.67 -17.97 -17.57
C TYR A 95 -12.80 -19.00 -17.52
N SER A 96 -13.91 -18.74 -18.24
CA SER A 96 -15.06 -19.64 -18.29
C SER A 96 -14.72 -20.97 -19.00
N GLY A 97 -13.79 -20.93 -19.96
CA GLY A 97 -13.23 -22.11 -20.62
C GLY A 97 -12.09 -22.80 -19.85
N GLY A 98 -11.68 -22.29 -18.69
CA GLY A 98 -10.61 -22.86 -17.87
C GLY A 98 -9.18 -22.67 -18.41
N ASN A 99 -9.00 -21.88 -19.46
CA ASN A 99 -7.72 -21.70 -20.17
C ASN A 99 -6.93 -20.46 -19.74
N LEU A 100 -7.37 -19.74 -18.70
CA LEU A 100 -6.65 -18.56 -18.20
C LEU A 100 -5.43 -18.99 -17.36
N PRO A 101 -4.19 -18.70 -17.79
CA PRO A 101 -3.01 -19.01 -16.98
C PRO A 101 -3.01 -18.11 -15.74
N PRO A 102 -2.91 -18.67 -14.52
CA PRO A 102 -2.86 -17.87 -13.31
C PRO A 102 -1.56 -17.06 -13.24
N GLU A 103 -1.67 -15.79 -12.86
CA GLU A 103 -0.52 -14.95 -12.58
C GLU A 103 0.20 -15.45 -11.31
N THR A 104 1.50 -15.19 -11.21
CA THR A 104 2.34 -15.72 -10.13
C THR A 104 1.82 -15.31 -8.75
N GLY A 105 1.44 -16.31 -7.93
CA GLY A 105 0.95 -16.10 -6.58
C GLY A 105 -0.53 -15.73 -6.47
N CYS A 106 -1.26 -15.67 -7.59
CA CYS A 106 -2.69 -15.42 -7.64
C CYS A 106 -3.45 -16.71 -7.96
N ASP A 107 -4.68 -16.82 -7.46
CA ASP A 107 -5.62 -17.82 -7.98
C ASP A 107 -6.17 -17.37 -9.36
N ALA A 108 -6.83 -18.28 -10.09
CA ALA A 108 -7.35 -17.96 -11.42
C ALA A 108 -8.38 -16.82 -11.41
N ALA A 109 -9.17 -16.70 -10.34
CA ALA A 109 -10.18 -15.64 -10.17
C ALA A 109 -9.53 -14.27 -9.88
N GLN A 110 -8.53 -14.21 -9.00
CA GLN A 110 -7.73 -13.00 -8.73
C GLN A 110 -6.95 -12.57 -9.95
N THR A 111 -6.43 -13.53 -10.73
CA THR A 111 -5.78 -13.25 -12.01
C THR A 111 -6.74 -12.58 -12.98
N LEU A 112 -7.97 -13.08 -13.09
CA LEU A 112 -9.02 -12.44 -13.89
C LEU A 112 -9.31 -11.03 -13.38
N GLU A 113 -9.49 -10.85 -12.08
CA GLU A 113 -9.78 -9.55 -11.46
C GLU A 113 -8.67 -8.52 -11.68
N ALA A 114 -7.41 -8.90 -11.44
CA ALA A 114 -6.25 -8.05 -11.71
C ALA A 114 -6.13 -7.72 -13.20
N GLY A 115 -6.34 -8.73 -14.04
CA GLY A 115 -6.32 -8.61 -15.50
C GLY A 115 -7.38 -7.67 -16.04
N ILE A 116 -8.61 -7.68 -15.50
CA ILE A 116 -9.69 -6.76 -15.87
C ILE A 116 -9.42 -5.37 -15.32
N THR A 117 -9.04 -5.26 -14.05
CA THR A 117 -8.77 -3.97 -13.40
C THR A 117 -7.68 -3.19 -14.14
N ARG A 118 -6.62 -3.88 -14.62
CA ARG A 118 -5.58 -3.28 -15.46
C ARG A 118 -6.13 -2.71 -16.78
N ILE A 119 -7.00 -3.45 -17.46
CA ILE A 119 -7.64 -2.97 -18.70
C ILE A 119 -8.51 -1.74 -18.41
N LEU A 120 -9.33 -1.78 -17.36
CA LEU A 120 -10.25 -0.68 -17.02
C LEU A 120 -9.51 0.58 -16.58
N ASN A 121 -8.39 0.45 -15.87
CA ASN A 121 -7.53 1.59 -15.54
C ASN A 121 -6.90 2.20 -16.80
N ASN A 122 -6.43 1.36 -17.74
CA ASN A 122 -5.89 1.84 -19.01
C ASN A 122 -6.94 2.60 -19.83
N ILE A 123 -8.22 2.18 -19.82
CA ILE A 123 -9.30 2.91 -20.50
C ILE A 123 -9.37 4.35 -19.95
N ARG A 124 -9.40 4.50 -18.61
CA ARG A 124 -9.47 5.81 -17.96
C ARG A 124 -8.26 6.68 -18.26
N ASP A 125 -7.07 6.11 -18.23
CA ASP A 125 -5.83 6.87 -18.43
C ASP A 125 -5.69 7.32 -19.89
N GLU A 126 -6.09 6.48 -20.86
CA GLU A 126 -6.09 6.86 -22.28
C GLU A 126 -7.16 7.90 -22.61
N THR A 127 -8.41 7.73 -22.12
CA THR A 127 -9.46 8.74 -22.32
C THR A 127 -9.10 10.06 -21.64
N GLY A 128 -8.47 10.01 -20.47
CA GLY A 128 -7.97 11.19 -19.77
C GLY A 128 -6.88 11.92 -20.54
N LYS A 129 -5.90 11.22 -21.13
CA LYS A 129 -4.86 11.83 -21.97
C LYS A 129 -5.45 12.52 -23.20
N VAL A 130 -6.41 11.88 -23.87
CA VAL A 130 -7.09 12.47 -25.04
C VAL A 130 -7.86 13.71 -24.63
N CYS A 131 -8.62 13.64 -23.53
CA CYS A 131 -9.35 14.77 -22.97
C CYS A 131 -8.43 15.97 -22.71
N MET A 132 -7.30 15.76 -22.03
CA MET A 132 -6.38 16.85 -21.67
C MET A 132 -5.69 17.49 -22.88
N LYS A 133 -5.50 16.75 -23.97
CA LYS A 133 -4.91 17.29 -25.22
C LYS A 133 -5.89 18.15 -26.01
N GLU A 134 -7.19 17.88 -25.85
CA GLU A 134 -8.24 18.52 -26.63
C GLU A 134 -8.77 19.80 -26.00
N LEU A 135 -8.71 19.90 -24.66
CA LEU A 135 -9.13 21.10 -23.96
C LEU A 135 -8.30 22.31 -24.39
N HIS A 136 -9.01 23.40 -24.70
CA HIS A 136 -8.37 24.66 -25.05
C HIS A 136 -7.56 25.20 -23.86
N TRP A 137 -6.41 25.84 -24.14
CA TRP A 137 -5.53 26.36 -23.10
C TRP A 137 -6.16 27.43 -22.18
N ARG A 138 -7.24 28.10 -22.63
CA ARG A 138 -8.03 29.06 -21.84
C ARG A 138 -9.11 28.41 -20.94
N ASN A 139 -9.28 27.10 -21.01
CA ASN A 139 -10.28 26.40 -20.22
C ASN A 139 -9.98 26.57 -18.71
N SER A 140 -10.97 27.06 -17.96
CA SER A 140 -10.80 27.39 -16.54
C SER A 140 -10.39 26.19 -15.67
N PRO A 141 -11.07 25.02 -15.74
CA PRO A 141 -10.62 23.79 -15.08
C PRO A 141 -9.17 23.41 -15.38
N LEU A 142 -8.75 23.52 -16.65
CA LEU A 142 -7.38 23.19 -17.06
C LEU A 142 -6.36 24.12 -16.40
N ILE A 143 -6.62 25.43 -16.40
CA ILE A 143 -5.76 26.43 -15.75
C ILE A 143 -5.67 26.15 -14.24
N MET A 144 -6.79 25.87 -13.57
CA MET A 144 -6.82 25.58 -12.13
C MET A 144 -5.99 24.35 -11.75
N SER A 145 -6.06 23.31 -12.58
CA SER A 145 -5.30 22.07 -12.43
C SER A 145 -3.80 22.29 -12.69
N GLN A 146 -3.44 23.03 -13.74
CA GLN A 146 -2.05 23.33 -14.08
C GLN A 146 -1.36 24.22 -13.04
N CYS A 147 -2.06 25.20 -12.48
CA CYS A 147 -1.52 26.06 -11.42
C CYS A 147 -1.56 25.41 -10.03
N GLY A 148 -2.21 24.25 -9.89
CA GLY A 148 -2.34 23.52 -8.62
C GLY A 148 -3.22 24.20 -7.58
N SER A 149 -4.10 25.13 -7.99
CA SER A 149 -5.00 25.84 -7.07
C SER A 149 -6.08 24.91 -6.50
N LYS A 150 -6.83 24.23 -7.37
CA LYS A 150 -7.84 23.24 -6.98
C LYS A 150 -8.12 22.28 -8.13
N GLY A 151 -8.21 21.00 -7.78
CA GLY A 151 -8.47 19.92 -8.73
C GLY A 151 -7.19 19.37 -9.35
N SER A 152 -7.36 18.30 -10.12
CA SER A 152 -6.29 17.56 -10.80
C SER A 152 -6.76 17.16 -12.20
N PRO A 153 -5.85 16.71 -13.09
CA PRO A 153 -6.22 16.19 -14.42
C PRO A 153 -7.26 15.06 -14.35
N ILE A 154 -7.24 14.27 -13.27
CA ILE A 154 -8.21 13.19 -13.03
C ILE A 154 -9.61 13.77 -12.84
N ASN A 155 -9.77 14.85 -12.08
CA ASN A 155 -11.09 15.46 -11.84
C ASN A 155 -11.70 15.98 -13.14
N ILE A 156 -10.90 16.61 -14.00
CA ILE A 156 -11.33 17.07 -15.32
C ILE A 156 -11.74 15.87 -16.18
N SER A 157 -10.91 14.84 -16.25
CA SER A 157 -11.20 13.61 -17.00
C SER A 157 -12.50 12.94 -16.53
N GLN A 158 -12.83 12.97 -15.24
CA GLN A 158 -14.06 12.40 -14.71
C GLN A 158 -15.31 13.22 -15.07
N MET A 159 -15.19 14.55 -15.09
CA MET A 159 -16.27 15.44 -15.48
C MET A 159 -16.57 15.35 -16.98
N VAL A 160 -15.54 15.28 -17.82
CA VAL A 160 -15.66 15.39 -19.28
C VAL A 160 -15.70 14.02 -19.97
N ALA A 161 -14.72 13.14 -19.69
CA ALA A 161 -14.51 11.91 -20.45
C ALA A 161 -15.25 10.69 -19.86
N CYS A 162 -14.80 10.16 -18.73
CA CYS A 162 -15.45 9.06 -18.00
C CYS A 162 -15.03 9.01 -16.53
N VAL A 163 -15.92 8.56 -15.65
CA VAL A 163 -15.63 8.46 -14.21
C VAL A 163 -14.67 7.29 -13.91
N GLY A 164 -14.86 6.15 -14.57
CA GLY A 164 -14.01 4.96 -14.44
C GLY A 164 -14.46 3.95 -13.38
N GLN A 165 -13.58 2.99 -13.05
CA GLN A 165 -13.88 1.90 -12.11
C GLN A 165 -14.08 2.43 -10.68
N GLN A 166 -15.23 2.11 -10.08
CA GLN A 166 -15.49 2.32 -8.66
C GLN A 166 -15.03 1.08 -7.89
N SER A 167 -14.02 1.24 -7.05
CA SER A 167 -13.51 0.15 -6.20
C SER A 167 -14.07 0.30 -4.80
N VAL A 168 -14.44 -0.83 -4.19
CA VAL A 168 -14.86 -0.90 -2.79
C VAL A 168 -13.95 -1.85 -2.04
N GLY A 169 -13.30 -1.39 -0.99
CA GLY A 169 -12.35 -2.21 -0.22
C GLY A 169 -11.20 -2.75 -1.07
N GLY A 170 -10.72 -1.97 -2.05
CA GLY A 170 -9.58 -2.32 -2.91
C GLY A 170 -9.87 -3.33 -4.02
N ARG A 171 -11.12 -3.76 -4.16
CA ARG A 171 -11.58 -4.69 -5.21
C ARG A 171 -12.71 -4.04 -6.01
N ARG A 172 -13.11 -4.66 -7.12
CA ARG A 172 -14.35 -4.28 -7.81
C ARG A 172 -15.57 -4.58 -6.92
N ALA A 173 -16.73 -4.04 -7.29
CA ALA A 173 -17.93 -4.13 -6.46
C ALA A 173 -18.23 -5.60 -6.03
N PRO A 174 -18.34 -5.86 -4.71
CA PRO A 174 -18.61 -7.20 -4.20
C PRO A 174 -20.04 -7.65 -4.56
N ASN A 175 -20.29 -8.95 -4.47
CA ASN A 175 -21.63 -9.49 -4.65
C ASN A 175 -22.45 -9.25 -3.37
N GLY A 176 -23.39 -8.31 -3.42
CA GLY A 176 -24.35 -8.08 -2.33
C GLY A 176 -25.51 -9.09 -2.32
N PHE A 177 -25.76 -9.75 -3.46
CA PHE A 177 -26.78 -10.79 -3.61
C PHE A 177 -26.12 -12.12 -4.02
N ILE A 178 -26.91 -13.19 -4.06
CA ILE A 178 -26.46 -14.54 -4.46
C ILE A 178 -25.81 -14.47 -5.86
N ASP A 179 -24.49 -14.65 -5.90
CA ASP A 179 -23.63 -14.62 -7.09
C ASP A 179 -23.76 -13.37 -7.99
N ARG A 180 -24.24 -12.24 -7.48
CA ARG A 180 -24.36 -10.99 -8.27
C ARG A 180 -24.28 -9.73 -7.41
N SER A 181 -23.95 -8.61 -8.05
CA SER A 181 -23.90 -7.29 -7.43
C SER A 181 -25.28 -6.66 -7.25
N LEU A 182 -26.10 -6.65 -8.31
CA LEU A 182 -27.47 -6.12 -8.32
C LEU A 182 -28.43 -7.11 -9.01
N PRO A 183 -29.74 -7.09 -8.68
CA PRO A 183 -30.74 -7.96 -9.32
C PRO A 183 -30.90 -7.75 -10.83
N HIS A 184 -30.53 -6.56 -11.34
CA HIS A 184 -30.57 -6.20 -12.76
C HIS A 184 -29.54 -6.96 -13.62
N PHE A 185 -28.52 -7.55 -12.99
CA PHE A 185 -27.49 -8.31 -13.70
C PHE A 185 -27.73 -9.82 -13.57
N PRO A 186 -27.36 -10.61 -14.59
CA PRO A 186 -27.44 -12.06 -14.52
C PRO A 186 -26.50 -12.61 -13.43
N ARG A 187 -26.81 -13.81 -12.94
CA ARG A 187 -25.99 -14.48 -11.92
C ARG A 187 -24.59 -14.78 -12.51
N LYS A 188 -23.57 -14.64 -11.67
CA LYS A 188 -22.14 -14.83 -12.00
C LYS A 188 -21.61 -13.89 -13.09
N ALA A 189 -22.31 -12.79 -13.38
CA ALA A 189 -21.82 -11.78 -14.32
C ALA A 189 -20.56 -11.10 -13.79
N GLN A 190 -19.47 -11.16 -14.58
CA GLN A 190 -18.18 -10.51 -14.27
C GLN A 190 -17.87 -9.32 -15.20
N THR A 191 -18.85 -8.90 -16.00
CA THR A 191 -18.72 -7.79 -16.93
C THR A 191 -18.39 -6.48 -16.21
N PRO A 192 -17.67 -5.53 -16.86
CA PRO A 192 -17.30 -4.27 -16.24
C PRO A 192 -18.47 -3.50 -15.62
N ALA A 193 -19.58 -3.37 -16.35
CA ALA A 193 -20.78 -2.68 -15.88
C ALA A 193 -21.44 -3.35 -14.66
N ALA A 194 -21.45 -4.69 -14.61
CA ALA A 194 -21.98 -5.42 -13.46
C ALA A 194 -21.11 -5.26 -12.20
N LYS A 195 -19.85 -4.86 -12.36
CA LYS A 195 -18.84 -4.78 -11.31
C LYS A 195 -18.39 -3.35 -10.99
N GLY A 196 -19.20 -2.35 -11.35
CA GLY A 196 -19.01 -0.97 -10.92
C GLY A 196 -18.09 -0.12 -11.80
N PHE A 197 -17.87 -0.51 -13.06
CA PHE A 197 -17.28 0.39 -14.05
C PHE A 197 -18.31 1.42 -14.53
N VAL A 198 -17.96 2.70 -14.40
CA VAL A 198 -18.80 3.82 -14.84
C VAL A 198 -18.22 4.38 -16.14
N ALA A 199 -18.91 4.12 -17.24
CA ALA A 199 -18.48 4.52 -18.59
C ALA A 199 -18.82 5.98 -18.89
N ASN A 200 -19.91 6.47 -18.29
CA ASN A 200 -20.36 7.84 -18.43
C ASN A 200 -19.50 8.83 -17.64
N SER A 201 -19.56 10.10 -18.04
CA SER A 201 -18.97 11.23 -17.32
C SER A 201 -20.03 11.96 -16.49
N PHE A 202 -19.61 12.86 -15.59
CA PHE A 202 -20.59 13.68 -14.85
C PHE A 202 -21.37 14.61 -15.78
N TYR A 203 -20.77 15.05 -16.89
CA TYR A 203 -21.47 15.84 -17.91
C TYR A 203 -22.58 15.05 -18.61
N SER A 204 -22.31 13.80 -19.04
CA SER A 204 -23.31 12.98 -19.73
C SER A 204 -24.41 12.47 -18.80
N GLY A 205 -24.17 12.47 -17.48
CA GLY A 205 -25.05 11.88 -16.48
C GLY A 205 -24.82 10.38 -16.30
N LEU A 206 -25.11 9.89 -15.10
CA LEU A 206 -24.92 8.49 -14.72
C LEU A 206 -26.22 7.70 -14.86
N THR A 207 -26.12 6.45 -15.31
CA THR A 207 -27.25 5.52 -15.24
C THR A 207 -27.55 5.11 -13.79
N ALA A 208 -28.75 4.60 -13.51
CA ALA A 208 -29.14 4.24 -12.14
C ALA A 208 -28.19 3.22 -11.46
N THR A 209 -27.70 2.23 -12.22
CA THR A 209 -26.74 1.23 -11.72
C THR A 209 -25.36 1.84 -11.47
N GLU A 210 -24.87 2.67 -12.39
CA GLU A 210 -23.61 3.41 -12.24
C GLU A 210 -23.66 4.37 -11.04
N PHE A 211 -24.76 5.10 -10.88
CA PHE A 211 -24.98 6.02 -9.76
C PHE A 211 -24.94 5.28 -8.42
N PHE A 212 -25.55 4.09 -8.34
CA PHE A 212 -25.49 3.25 -7.14
C PHE A 212 -24.05 2.84 -6.80
N PHE A 213 -23.30 2.34 -7.79
CA PHE A 213 -21.89 1.95 -7.57
C PHE A 213 -20.99 3.15 -7.22
N HIS A 214 -21.23 4.31 -7.84
CA HIS A 214 -20.52 5.54 -7.51
C HIS A 214 -20.80 5.99 -6.06
N THR A 215 -22.06 5.94 -5.64
CA THR A 215 -22.45 6.24 -4.25
C THR A 215 -21.83 5.26 -3.26
N MET A 216 -21.71 3.98 -3.63
CA MET A 216 -21.05 2.96 -2.80
C MET A 216 -19.57 3.30 -2.56
N GLY A 217 -18.83 3.66 -3.62
CA GLY A 217 -17.44 4.11 -3.51
C GLY A 217 -17.29 5.42 -2.72
N GLY A 218 -18.18 6.39 -2.96
CA GLY A 218 -18.19 7.66 -2.23
C GLY A 218 -18.45 7.49 -0.72
N ARG A 219 -19.37 6.58 -0.36
CA ARG A 219 -19.68 6.28 1.04
C ARG A 219 -18.51 5.67 1.79
N GLU A 220 -17.69 4.84 1.14
CA GLU A 220 -16.47 4.30 1.75
C GLU A 220 -15.53 5.43 2.19
N GLY A 221 -15.29 6.42 1.33
CA GLY A 221 -14.43 7.58 1.65
C GLY A 221 -14.98 8.45 2.79
N LEU A 222 -16.30 8.65 2.85
CA LEU A 222 -16.95 9.38 3.94
C LEU A 222 -16.83 8.64 5.28
N VAL A 223 -17.06 7.32 5.27
CA VAL A 223 -16.92 6.48 6.48
C VAL A 223 -15.46 6.42 6.93
N ASP A 224 -14.52 6.30 5.99
CA ASP A 224 -13.08 6.30 6.26
C ASP A 224 -12.66 7.58 7.01
N THR A 225 -13.19 8.74 6.62
CA THR A 225 -12.95 10.03 7.30
C THR A 225 -13.48 10.03 8.74
N ALA A 226 -14.69 9.51 8.96
CA ALA A 226 -15.30 9.45 10.28
C ALA A 226 -14.52 8.53 11.24
N VAL A 227 -14.10 7.34 10.77
CA VAL A 227 -13.39 6.36 11.59
C VAL A 227 -11.95 6.80 11.90
N LYS A 228 -11.25 7.39 10.92
CA LYS A 228 -9.85 7.85 11.09
C LYS A 228 -9.67 8.81 12.25
N THR A 229 -10.61 9.74 12.43
CA THR A 229 -10.46 10.85 13.37
C THR A 229 -10.27 10.33 14.80
N ALA A 230 -11.02 9.29 15.19
CA ALA A 230 -10.92 8.68 16.51
C ALA A 230 -9.58 7.94 16.70
N ASP A 231 -9.18 7.09 15.75
CA ASP A 231 -7.96 6.28 15.86
C ASP A 231 -6.69 7.14 15.83
N THR A 232 -6.63 8.11 14.91
CA THR A 232 -5.47 9.00 14.75
C THR A 232 -5.33 9.99 15.90
N GLY A 233 -6.44 10.51 16.41
CA GLY A 233 -6.45 11.37 17.59
C GLY A 233 -5.96 10.65 18.84
N TYR A 234 -6.42 9.40 19.06
CA TYR A 234 -5.95 8.58 20.17
C TYR A 234 -4.45 8.26 20.07
N MET A 235 -3.98 7.92 18.87
CA MET A 235 -2.56 7.68 18.60
C MET A 235 -1.70 8.92 18.87
N SER A 236 -2.11 10.09 18.35
CA SER A 236 -1.41 11.36 18.54
C SER A 236 -1.33 11.72 20.03
N ARG A 237 -2.44 11.62 20.77
CA ARG A 237 -2.46 11.85 22.23
C ARG A 237 -1.47 10.95 22.97
N ARG A 238 -1.37 9.68 22.60
CA ARG A 238 -0.43 8.73 23.23
C ARG A 238 1.02 9.07 22.93
N LEU A 239 1.33 9.49 21.70
CA LEU A 239 2.67 9.94 21.34
C LEU A 239 3.07 11.18 22.15
N ILE A 240 2.18 12.16 22.26
CA ILE A 240 2.43 13.37 23.05
C ILE A 240 2.72 12.98 24.51
N LYS A 241 1.86 12.14 25.11
CA LYS A 241 2.08 11.70 26.50
C LYS A 241 3.34 10.88 26.73
N ALA A 242 3.85 10.19 25.72
CA ALA A 242 5.10 9.45 25.84
C ALA A 242 6.35 10.33 25.66
N LEU A 243 6.23 11.45 24.96
CA LEU A 243 7.36 12.28 24.54
C LEU A 243 7.37 13.69 25.16
N GLU A 244 6.31 14.12 25.86
CA GLU A 244 6.19 15.49 26.39
C GLU A 244 7.34 15.90 27.33
N ASP A 245 7.96 14.93 28.00
CA ASP A 245 9.05 15.15 28.95
C ASP A 245 10.43 15.28 28.31
N LEU A 246 10.56 15.07 26.99
CA LEU A 246 11.85 15.10 26.30
C LEU A 246 12.23 16.53 25.90
N SER A 247 13.39 16.97 26.38
CA SER A 247 13.97 18.28 26.06
C SER A 247 15.47 18.20 25.86
N ILE A 248 16.01 19.20 25.17
CA ILE A 248 17.45 19.35 24.95
C ILE A 248 18.05 20.14 26.10
N HIS A 249 19.12 19.62 26.70
CA HIS A 249 19.87 20.32 27.72
C HIS A 249 21.03 21.13 27.12
N TYR A 250 21.60 22.05 27.90
CA TYR A 250 22.70 22.94 27.46
C TYR A 250 23.97 22.20 27.02
N ASP A 251 24.15 20.95 27.44
CA ASP A 251 25.23 20.07 26.99
C ASP A 251 24.94 19.42 25.62
N ASN A 252 23.84 19.80 24.95
CA ASN A 252 23.32 19.26 23.70
C ASN A 252 22.81 17.80 23.80
N THR A 253 22.62 17.28 25.01
CA THR A 253 22.02 15.96 25.23
C THR A 253 20.49 16.06 25.29
N VAL A 254 19.80 15.02 24.81
CA VAL A 254 18.36 14.87 24.97
C VAL A 254 18.10 14.06 26.23
N ARG A 255 17.33 14.62 27.17
CA ARG A 255 16.99 13.94 28.41
C ARG A 255 15.50 13.94 28.68
N ASN A 256 15.06 12.98 29.49
CA ASN A 256 13.71 12.96 30.05
C ASN A 256 13.64 13.76 31.36
N ALA A 257 12.44 13.91 31.92
CA ALA A 257 12.21 14.61 33.20
C ALA A 257 12.99 14.01 34.39
N SER A 258 13.36 12.73 34.35
CA SER A 258 14.19 12.07 35.38
C SER A 258 15.69 12.31 35.20
N GLY A 259 16.12 13.03 34.17
CA GLY A 259 17.52 13.28 33.85
C GLY A 259 18.24 12.13 33.12
N CYS A 260 17.52 11.09 32.70
CA CYS A 260 18.07 10.00 31.89
C CYS A 260 18.31 10.49 30.46
N VAL A 261 19.52 10.26 29.95
CA VAL A 261 19.90 10.62 28.57
C VAL A 261 19.31 9.62 27.60
N VAL A 262 18.54 10.11 26.62
CA VAL A 262 17.95 9.32 25.53
C VAL A 262 18.83 9.37 24.28
N GLN A 263 19.37 10.55 23.95
CA GLN A 263 20.33 10.75 22.86
C GLN A 263 21.45 11.67 23.31
N PHE A 264 22.69 11.35 22.94
CA PHE A 264 23.85 12.20 23.22
C PHE A 264 23.88 13.47 22.37
N CYS A 265 23.33 13.39 21.16
CA CYS A 265 23.15 14.49 20.24
C CYS A 265 21.77 14.33 19.59
N TYR A 266 20.99 15.40 19.54
CA TYR A 266 19.66 15.36 18.90
C TYR A 266 19.79 14.99 17.43
N GLY A 267 19.08 13.96 16.98
CA GLY A 267 19.09 13.56 15.55
C GLY A 267 20.45 13.07 15.02
N ASP A 268 21.42 12.82 15.91
CA ASP A 268 22.83 12.51 15.61
C ASP A 268 23.62 13.64 14.90
N ASP A 269 22.95 14.75 14.54
CA ASP A 269 23.55 15.92 13.88
C ASP A 269 23.45 17.22 14.70
N GLY A 270 22.59 17.26 15.72
CA GLY A 270 22.35 18.41 16.58
C GLY A 270 21.62 19.56 15.88
N MET A 271 20.95 19.27 14.77
CA MET A 271 20.35 20.27 13.91
C MET A 271 18.83 20.35 14.08
N ASP A 272 18.27 21.54 13.86
CA ASP A 272 16.83 21.77 13.89
C ASP A 272 16.19 21.45 12.51
N PRO A 273 15.24 20.50 12.44
CA PRO A 273 14.55 20.12 11.21
C PRO A 273 13.85 21.28 10.51
N ALA A 274 13.41 22.31 11.24
CA ALA A 274 12.71 23.46 10.68
C ALA A 274 13.60 24.31 9.75
N TYR A 275 14.92 24.25 9.93
CA TYR A 275 15.87 25.05 9.17
C TYR A 275 16.67 24.25 8.12
N MET A 276 16.32 22.98 7.89
CA MET A 276 16.96 22.14 6.87
C MET A 276 16.62 22.63 5.46
N GLU A 277 17.60 22.59 4.56
CA GLU A 277 17.47 23.17 3.21
C GLU A 277 17.47 22.12 2.11
N GLY A 278 18.24 21.04 2.29
CA GLY A 278 18.34 19.98 1.32
C GLY A 278 17.08 19.11 1.30
N LYS A 279 16.70 18.66 0.10
CA LYS A 279 15.58 17.71 -0.06
C LYS A 279 15.79 16.39 0.69
N SER A 280 17.05 16.02 0.93
CA SER A 280 17.46 14.84 1.70
C SER A 280 17.60 15.09 3.21
N GLY A 281 17.18 16.26 3.70
CA GLY A 281 17.42 16.66 5.09
C GLY A 281 18.82 17.24 5.33
N ALA A 282 19.59 17.54 4.27
CA ALA A 282 20.88 18.20 4.44
C ALA A 282 20.69 19.63 4.98
N PRO A 283 21.58 20.11 5.86
CA PRO A 283 21.47 21.44 6.42
C PRO A 283 21.60 22.50 5.33
N LEU A 284 22.52 22.34 4.37
CA LEU A 284 22.79 23.35 3.33
C LEU A 284 22.51 22.81 1.92
N ASP A 285 21.90 23.64 1.09
CA ASP A 285 21.77 23.42 -0.36
C ASP A 285 22.95 24.07 -1.10
N PHE A 286 24.01 23.29 -1.30
CA PHE A 286 25.27 23.78 -1.88
C PHE A 286 25.12 24.23 -3.33
N ASP A 287 24.26 23.60 -4.12
CA ASP A 287 24.03 23.97 -5.54
C ASP A 287 23.51 25.40 -5.64
N ARG A 288 22.59 25.77 -4.75
CA ARG A 288 22.07 27.15 -4.67
C ARG A 288 23.11 28.13 -4.12
N LEU A 289 23.90 27.71 -3.13
CA LEU A 289 24.86 28.57 -2.45
C LEU A 289 26.09 28.89 -3.34
N PHE A 290 26.50 27.95 -4.20
CA PHE A 290 27.70 28.04 -5.06
C PHE A 290 27.70 29.27 -5.98
N LEU A 291 26.53 29.82 -6.32
CA LEU A 291 26.36 31.04 -7.12
C LEU A 291 27.02 32.31 -6.53
N LYS A 292 27.52 32.30 -5.28
CA LYS A 292 28.13 33.45 -4.59
C LYS A 292 29.48 33.14 -3.92
N ALA A 293 30.51 32.77 -4.69
CA ALA A 293 31.75 32.12 -4.22
C ALA A 293 32.54 32.73 -3.02
N LYS A 294 32.57 34.06 -2.80
CA LYS A 294 33.27 34.66 -1.62
C LYS A 294 32.37 34.90 -0.41
N VAL A 295 31.09 35.19 -0.66
CA VAL A 295 30.06 35.30 0.39
C VAL A 295 29.63 33.91 0.87
N PHE A 296 29.87 32.88 0.05
CA PHE A 296 29.55 31.47 0.28
C PHE A 296 30.04 30.96 1.62
N LEU A 297 31.35 30.98 1.89
CA LEU A 297 31.90 30.37 3.11
C LEU A 297 31.36 31.03 4.38
N ASN A 298 31.40 32.36 4.46
CA ASN A 298 30.89 33.10 5.62
C ASN A 298 29.38 32.92 5.81
N THR A 299 28.62 32.86 4.71
CA THR A 299 27.17 32.61 4.75
C THR A 299 26.86 31.17 5.14
N CYS A 300 27.63 30.20 4.65
CA CYS A 300 27.49 28.79 4.99
C CYS A 300 27.76 28.57 6.48
N ILE A 301 28.84 29.14 7.03
CA ILE A 301 29.20 29.03 8.45
C ILE A 301 28.13 29.70 9.33
N SER A 302 27.75 30.93 9.02
CA SER A 302 26.71 31.65 9.77
C SER A 302 25.38 30.89 9.76
N ARG A 303 24.93 30.41 8.59
CA ARG A 303 23.70 29.62 8.46
C ARG A 303 23.78 28.26 9.12
N TYR A 304 24.96 27.65 9.16
CA TYR A 304 25.17 26.37 9.84
C TYR A 304 24.98 26.53 11.35
N HIS A 305 25.56 27.57 11.95
CA HIS A 305 25.38 27.85 13.38
C HIS A 305 23.93 28.18 13.75
N LEU A 306 23.21 28.93 12.91
CA LEU A 306 21.79 29.25 13.12
C LEU A 306 20.86 28.03 13.02
N LYS A 307 21.32 26.91 12.47
CA LYS A 307 20.54 25.67 12.36
C LYS A 307 20.69 24.74 13.54
N LYS A 308 21.65 25.02 14.42
CA LYS A 308 21.81 24.23 15.61
C LYS A 308 20.57 24.41 16.46
N ILE A 309 20.03 23.29 16.94
CA ILE A 309 18.81 23.34 17.75
C ILE A 309 19.08 24.01 19.10
N GLU A 310 18.16 24.86 19.54
CA GLU A 310 18.29 25.61 20.79
C GLU A 310 18.08 24.70 22.01
N ALA A 311 18.91 24.89 23.04
CA ALA A 311 18.73 24.21 24.32
C ALA A 311 17.43 24.69 25.00
N GLY A 312 16.73 23.76 25.66
CA GLY A 312 15.41 23.99 26.26
C GLY A 312 14.25 23.70 25.32
N THR A 313 14.49 23.41 24.03
CA THR A 313 13.44 23.06 23.08
C THR A 313 12.74 21.76 23.47
N ALA A 314 11.40 21.79 23.54
CA ALA A 314 10.55 20.64 23.83
C ALA A 314 10.40 19.73 22.59
N ILE A 315 11.51 19.11 22.19
CA ILE A 315 11.61 18.30 20.97
C ILE A 315 10.68 17.09 20.94
N GLY A 316 10.33 16.54 22.11
CA GLY A 316 9.45 15.39 22.15
C GLY A 316 8.01 15.72 21.78
N ALA A 317 7.51 16.89 22.19
CA ALA A 317 6.19 17.38 21.78
C ALA A 317 6.15 17.67 20.27
N ILE A 318 7.19 18.32 19.73
CA ILE A 318 7.34 18.59 18.29
C ILE A 318 7.35 17.27 17.50
N GLY A 319 8.21 16.33 17.89
CA GLY A 319 8.32 15.02 17.26
C GLY A 319 7.02 14.21 17.31
N ALA A 320 6.34 14.20 18.47
CA ALA A 320 5.06 13.53 18.63
C ALA A 320 4.01 14.07 17.65
N GLN A 321 3.90 15.40 17.53
CA GLN A 321 2.96 16.03 16.62
C GLN A 321 3.34 15.80 15.15
N SER A 322 4.62 15.90 14.80
CA SER A 322 5.12 15.65 13.44
C SER A 322 4.87 14.22 12.96
N ILE A 323 4.83 13.23 13.87
CA ILE A 323 4.46 11.84 13.53
C ILE A 323 2.93 11.67 13.53
N GLY A 324 2.22 12.29 14.46
CA GLY A 324 0.77 12.15 14.64
C GLY A 324 -0.05 12.81 13.53
N GLU A 325 0.34 14.01 13.09
CA GLU A 325 -0.40 14.81 12.09
C GLU A 325 -0.50 14.11 10.73
N PRO A 326 0.58 13.57 10.12
CA PRO A 326 0.47 12.80 8.87
C PRO A 326 -0.46 11.60 8.99
N GLY A 327 -0.61 11.04 10.19
CA GLY A 327 -1.59 9.99 10.52
C GLY A 327 -3.01 10.34 10.09
N THR A 328 -3.40 11.61 10.23
CA THR A 328 -4.74 12.10 9.83
C THR A 328 -4.93 12.17 8.31
N GLN A 329 -3.83 12.34 7.56
CA GLN A 329 -3.83 12.47 6.10
C GLN A 329 -3.69 11.10 5.41
N MET A 330 -3.13 10.10 6.08
CA MET A 330 -3.01 8.75 5.54
C MET A 330 -4.39 8.07 5.44
N THR A 331 -4.61 7.34 4.36
CA THR A 331 -5.81 6.50 4.25
C THR A 331 -5.71 5.30 5.21
N LEU A 332 -6.83 4.82 5.78
CA LEU A 332 -6.81 3.60 6.62
C LEU A 332 -6.31 2.40 5.83
N LYS A 333 -6.43 2.47 4.50
CA LYS A 333 -6.04 1.43 3.56
C LYS A 333 -5.48 2.09 2.31
N THR A 334 -4.18 1.94 2.05
CA THR A 334 -3.63 2.04 0.71
C THR A 334 -3.44 0.63 0.18
N PHE A 335 -4.23 0.23 -0.82
CA PHE A 335 -3.95 -0.98 -1.58
C PHE A 335 -2.79 -0.68 -2.54
N HIS A 336 -1.58 -0.67 -1.99
CA HIS A 336 -0.38 -0.80 -2.80
C HIS A 336 0.00 -2.27 -2.81
N PHE A 337 -0.35 -2.94 -3.89
CA PHE A 337 0.35 -4.14 -4.30
C PHE A 337 1.82 -3.73 -4.48
N ALA A 338 2.73 -4.29 -3.70
CA ALA A 338 4.16 -3.98 -3.74
C ALA A 338 4.77 -4.54 -5.03
N GLY A 339 4.40 -3.97 -6.20
CA GLY A 339 4.80 -4.44 -7.53
C GLY A 339 4.29 -5.83 -7.91
N VAL A 340 3.64 -6.57 -7.00
CA VAL A 340 3.17 -7.96 -7.20
C VAL A 340 1.70 -8.06 -6.79
N ALA A 341 0.85 -8.52 -7.71
CA ALA A 341 -0.62 -8.51 -7.58
C ALA A 341 -1.20 -9.34 -6.41
N SER A 342 -0.40 -10.16 -5.73
CA SER A 342 -0.85 -11.15 -4.75
C SER A 342 -0.66 -10.74 -3.28
N MET A 343 0.21 -9.76 -2.99
CA MET A 343 0.59 -9.46 -1.60
C MET A 343 -0.09 -8.19 -1.08
N ASN A 344 -1.05 -8.38 -0.17
CA ASN A 344 -1.63 -7.29 0.60
C ASN A 344 -0.71 -6.96 1.77
N VAL A 345 -0.17 -5.73 1.79
CA VAL A 345 0.65 -5.23 2.90
C VAL A 345 -0.22 -4.30 3.75
N THR A 346 -0.18 -4.44 5.08
CA THR A 346 -0.75 -3.41 5.96
C THR A 346 0.05 -2.12 5.84
N LEU A 347 -0.58 -1.06 5.35
CA LEU A 347 0.01 0.28 5.20
C LEU A 347 -0.86 1.32 5.90
N GLY A 348 -0.34 2.54 6.05
CA GLY A 348 -1.06 3.65 6.67
C GLY A 348 -1.17 3.53 8.19
N VAL A 349 -2.25 4.06 8.75
CA VAL A 349 -2.49 4.16 10.20
C VAL A 349 -2.42 2.82 10.93
N PRO A 350 -3.02 1.71 10.42
CA PRO A 350 -2.92 0.41 11.08
C PRO A 350 -1.47 -0.06 11.27
N ARG A 351 -0.60 0.18 10.29
CA ARG A 351 0.80 -0.22 10.35
C ARG A 351 1.58 0.58 11.38
N ILE A 352 1.35 1.90 11.43
CA ILE A 352 1.96 2.77 12.43
C ILE A 352 1.52 2.36 13.84
N LYS A 353 0.24 2.01 14.01
CA LYS A 353 -0.29 1.49 15.27
C LYS A 353 0.40 0.19 15.70
N GLU A 354 0.66 -0.75 14.79
CA GLU A 354 1.42 -1.97 15.10
C GLU A 354 2.84 -1.66 15.59
N ILE A 355 3.54 -0.73 14.93
CA ILE A 355 4.91 -0.33 15.24
C ILE A 355 4.99 0.38 16.60
N ILE A 356 4.18 1.42 16.81
CA ILE A 356 4.19 2.21 18.06
C ILE A 356 3.82 1.36 19.28
N ASN A 357 2.92 0.38 19.11
CA ASN A 357 2.53 -0.49 20.22
C ASN A 357 3.54 -1.60 20.53
N GLY A 358 4.58 -1.79 19.71
CA GLY A 358 5.49 -2.94 19.86
C GLY A 358 4.73 -4.27 19.84
N ALA A 359 3.72 -4.40 18.96
CA ALA A 359 2.85 -5.56 18.94
C ALA A 359 3.63 -6.84 18.62
N LYS A 360 3.51 -7.87 19.48
CA LYS A 360 4.16 -9.18 19.26
C LYS A 360 3.61 -9.92 18.04
N ASN A 361 2.31 -9.80 17.81
CA ASN A 361 1.61 -10.43 16.68
C ASN A 361 1.18 -9.33 15.72
N ILE A 362 1.74 -9.35 14.51
CA ILE A 362 1.39 -8.42 13.43
C ILE A 362 0.61 -9.14 12.33
N SER A 363 -0.24 -8.41 11.61
CA SER A 363 -1.19 -9.02 10.67
C SER A 363 -0.51 -9.59 9.43
N THR A 364 0.47 -8.87 8.87
CA THR A 364 1.20 -9.28 7.66
C THR A 364 2.71 -9.17 7.87
N PRO A 365 3.35 -10.14 8.53
CA PRO A 365 4.82 -10.19 8.65
C PRO A 365 5.44 -10.53 7.31
N ILE A 366 6.40 -9.72 6.85
CA ILE A 366 7.13 -9.93 5.60
C ILE A 366 8.62 -10.00 5.92
N ILE A 367 9.28 -11.03 5.41
CA ILE A 367 10.73 -11.21 5.51
C ILE A 367 11.30 -11.11 4.09
N THR A 368 12.08 -10.07 3.84
CA THR A 368 12.83 -9.93 2.59
C THR A 368 14.19 -10.57 2.78
N ALA A 369 14.44 -11.68 2.09
CA ALA A 369 15.71 -12.40 2.13
C ALA A 369 16.46 -12.20 0.80
N ALA A 370 17.65 -11.62 0.86
CA ALA A 370 18.54 -11.52 -0.30
C ALA A 370 19.16 -12.89 -0.60
N LEU A 371 19.18 -13.27 -1.87
CA LEU A 371 19.87 -14.47 -2.32
C LEU A 371 21.36 -14.14 -2.54
N LYS A 372 22.24 -15.06 -2.14
CA LYS A 372 23.70 -14.91 -2.40
C LYS A 372 24.02 -14.98 -3.90
N SER A 373 23.22 -15.73 -4.65
CA SER A 373 23.33 -15.84 -6.11
C SER A 373 21.93 -15.64 -6.69
N ASP A 374 21.72 -14.49 -7.30
CA ASP A 374 20.47 -14.06 -7.95
C ASP A 374 20.46 -14.31 -9.48
N ASP A 375 21.59 -14.75 -10.04
CA ASP A 375 21.77 -15.02 -11.47
C ASP A 375 20.85 -16.12 -12.05
N ASN A 376 20.34 -17.03 -11.21
CA ASN A 376 19.60 -18.20 -11.69
C ASN A 376 18.28 -18.44 -10.95
N VAL A 377 17.19 -18.51 -11.72
CA VAL A 377 15.83 -18.79 -11.25
C VAL A 377 15.74 -20.16 -10.58
N ASN A 378 16.51 -21.15 -11.03
CA ASN A 378 16.51 -22.48 -10.41
C ASN A 378 17.03 -22.42 -8.97
N THR A 379 18.10 -21.68 -8.72
CA THR A 379 18.63 -21.47 -7.35
C THR A 379 17.59 -20.80 -6.47
N ALA A 380 16.90 -19.78 -6.99
CA ALA A 380 15.83 -19.10 -6.28
C ALA A 380 14.66 -20.05 -5.95
N ARG A 381 14.28 -20.95 -6.87
CA ARG A 381 13.24 -21.97 -6.64
C ARG A 381 13.63 -22.98 -5.58
N ILE A 382 14.88 -23.46 -5.59
CA ILE A 382 15.41 -24.39 -4.57
C ILE A 382 15.35 -23.73 -3.18
N VAL A 383 15.85 -22.50 -3.06
CA VAL A 383 15.83 -21.77 -1.77
C VAL A 383 14.41 -21.52 -1.31
N ARG A 384 13.50 -21.12 -2.22
CA ARG A 384 12.07 -20.98 -1.93
C ARG A 384 11.46 -22.27 -1.42
N GLY A 385 11.72 -23.40 -2.07
CA GLY A 385 11.19 -24.71 -1.69
C GLY A 385 11.66 -25.18 -0.31
N ARG A 386 12.86 -24.75 0.13
CA ARG A 386 13.40 -25.08 1.46
C ARG A 386 12.80 -24.24 2.59
N ILE A 387 12.43 -22.99 2.30
CA ILE A 387 11.85 -22.07 3.30
C ILE A 387 10.32 -22.22 3.37
N GLN A 388 9.68 -22.46 2.22
CA GLN A 388 8.24 -22.61 2.13
C GLN A 388 7.80 -23.87 2.87
N LYS A 389 6.84 -23.71 3.78
CA LYS A 389 6.21 -24.81 4.50
C LYS A 389 5.47 -25.71 3.50
N THR A 390 5.94 -26.94 3.33
CA THR A 390 5.28 -27.98 2.52
C THR A 390 4.57 -28.97 3.44
N ASN A 391 3.26 -29.14 3.20
CA ASN A 391 2.46 -30.13 3.91
C ASN A 391 2.46 -31.45 3.13
N LEU A 392 2.27 -32.58 3.82
CA LEU A 392 2.24 -33.91 3.20
C LEU A 392 1.16 -34.02 2.11
N ASP A 393 0.03 -33.33 2.26
CA ASP A 393 -1.05 -33.29 1.25
C ASP A 393 -0.58 -32.74 -0.11
N GLN A 394 0.35 -31.80 -0.11
CA GLN A 394 0.82 -31.14 -1.33
C GLN A 394 1.77 -32.03 -2.15
N VAL A 395 2.43 -32.98 -1.49
CA VAL A 395 3.41 -33.89 -2.10
C VAL A 395 2.88 -35.32 -2.26
N ALA A 396 1.79 -35.68 -1.58
CA ALA A 396 1.19 -36.99 -1.67
C ALA A 396 0.27 -37.11 -2.90
N LYS A 397 0.49 -38.15 -3.71
CA LYS A 397 -0.43 -38.54 -4.79
C LYS A 397 -1.73 -39.12 -4.22
N SER A 398 -1.62 -39.92 -3.16
CA SER A 398 -2.80 -40.41 -2.42
C SER A 398 -2.45 -40.89 -1.02
N ILE A 399 -3.39 -40.69 -0.09
CA ILE A 399 -3.36 -41.22 1.28
C ILE A 399 -4.57 -42.15 1.43
N LYS A 400 -4.33 -43.46 1.35
CA LYS A 400 -5.39 -44.47 1.35
C LYS A 400 -5.33 -45.32 2.60
N LEU A 401 -6.50 -45.64 3.12
CA LEU A 401 -6.66 -46.60 4.21
C LEU A 401 -6.89 -47.97 3.57
N VAL A 402 -6.03 -48.92 3.89
CA VAL A 402 -6.07 -50.29 3.37
C VAL A 402 -6.40 -51.21 4.53
N MET A 403 -7.57 -51.85 4.46
CA MET A 403 -8.00 -52.86 5.43
C MET A 403 -8.02 -54.22 4.75
N THR A 404 -7.15 -55.11 5.20
CA THR A 404 -7.18 -56.53 4.89
C THR A 404 -7.62 -57.31 6.13
N PRO A 405 -8.09 -58.57 6.00
CA PRO A 405 -8.49 -59.39 7.15
C PRO A 405 -7.38 -59.58 8.19
N ARG A 406 -6.11 -59.38 7.81
CA ARG A 406 -4.93 -59.57 8.66
C ARG A 406 -4.31 -58.26 9.15
N LEU A 407 -4.40 -57.18 8.37
CA LEU A 407 -3.73 -55.91 8.66
C LEU A 407 -4.59 -54.73 8.21
N ALA A 408 -4.64 -53.70 9.05
CA ALA A 408 -5.18 -52.39 8.68
C ALA A 408 -4.04 -51.38 8.74
N SER A 409 -3.79 -50.66 7.65
CA SER A 409 -2.71 -49.69 7.55
C SER A 409 -3.13 -48.49 6.69
N ILE A 410 -2.40 -47.39 6.85
CA ILE A 410 -2.52 -46.22 5.98
C ILE A 410 -1.32 -46.24 5.03
N VAL A 411 -1.60 -46.29 3.73
CA VAL A 411 -0.58 -46.26 2.69
C VAL A 411 -0.53 -44.85 2.10
N VAL A 412 0.63 -44.20 2.19
CA VAL A 412 0.89 -42.90 1.57
C VAL A 412 1.79 -43.13 0.36
N THR A 413 1.31 -42.69 -0.79
CA THR A 413 2.07 -42.69 -2.05
C THR A 413 2.44 -41.26 -2.39
N LEU A 414 3.74 -40.99 -2.54
CA LEU A 414 4.27 -39.68 -2.90
C LEU A 414 4.22 -39.47 -4.42
N ASP A 415 4.05 -38.22 -4.83
CA ASP A 415 4.05 -37.78 -6.22
C ASP A 415 5.47 -37.34 -6.62
N MET A 416 6.30 -38.31 -7.03
CA MET A 416 7.72 -38.06 -7.31
C MET A 416 7.94 -37.09 -8.49
N ASP A 417 7.00 -37.01 -9.42
CA ASP A 417 7.09 -36.08 -10.57
C ASP A 417 6.92 -34.63 -10.08
N LYS A 418 5.90 -34.36 -9.26
CA LYS A 418 5.71 -33.03 -8.64
C LYS A 418 6.86 -32.62 -7.73
N ILE A 419 7.41 -33.57 -6.99
CA ILE A 419 8.56 -33.33 -6.08
C ILE A 419 9.79 -32.92 -6.90
N ARG A 420 10.05 -33.60 -8.02
CA ARG A 420 11.15 -33.28 -8.95
C ARG A 420 10.95 -31.91 -9.62
N ASP A 421 9.75 -31.63 -10.12
CA ASP A 421 9.41 -30.36 -10.76
C ASP A 421 9.54 -29.17 -9.79
N ALA A 422 9.17 -29.38 -8.52
CA ALA A 422 9.31 -28.41 -7.45
C ALA A 422 10.75 -28.30 -6.91
N GLN A 423 11.69 -29.13 -7.40
CA GLN A 423 13.07 -29.22 -6.93
C GLN A 423 13.18 -29.45 -5.42
N LEU A 424 12.24 -30.23 -4.86
CA LEU A 424 12.20 -30.60 -3.46
C LEU A 424 12.98 -31.91 -3.26
N CYS A 425 13.96 -31.91 -2.35
CA CYS A 425 14.70 -33.12 -1.99
C CYS A 425 13.95 -33.91 -0.89
N ILE A 426 12.79 -34.47 -1.23
CA ILE A 426 11.91 -35.19 -0.29
C ILE A 426 11.75 -36.64 -0.74
N ASP A 427 12.14 -37.57 0.14
CA ASP A 427 11.90 -39.01 -0.02
C ASP A 427 11.00 -39.56 1.10
N ALA A 428 10.51 -40.79 0.95
CA ALA A 428 9.71 -41.47 1.97
C ALA A 428 10.42 -41.58 3.34
N TYR A 429 11.75 -41.61 3.35
CA TYR A 429 12.55 -41.56 4.58
C TYR A 429 12.46 -40.20 5.28
N ASN A 430 12.55 -39.08 4.54
CA ASN A 430 12.36 -37.74 5.09
C ASN A 430 10.94 -37.54 5.62
N VAL A 431 9.95 -38.10 4.93
CA VAL A 431 8.55 -38.09 5.37
C VAL A 431 8.40 -38.88 6.66
N LYS A 432 8.99 -40.08 6.77
CA LYS A 432 8.98 -40.87 8.00
C LYS A 432 9.54 -40.08 9.20
N GLU A 433 10.71 -39.47 9.05
CA GLU A 433 11.31 -38.61 10.08
C GLU A 433 10.40 -37.44 10.46
N SER A 434 9.79 -36.79 9.46
CA SER A 434 8.88 -35.67 9.67
C SER A 434 7.61 -36.06 10.44
N ILE A 435 7.07 -37.26 10.19
CA ILE A 435 5.90 -37.79 10.93
C ILE A 435 6.28 -38.16 12.37
N ILE A 436 7.47 -38.74 12.59
CA ILE A 436 7.95 -39.08 13.96
C ILE A 436 8.16 -37.81 14.79
N GLN A 437 8.73 -36.76 14.20
CA GLN A 437 8.92 -35.46 14.87
C GLN A 437 7.63 -34.66 15.04
N ALA A 438 6.58 -34.99 14.27
CA ALA A 438 5.29 -34.35 14.43
C ALA A 438 4.69 -34.67 15.80
N LYS A 439 3.81 -33.80 16.30
CA LYS A 439 3.04 -34.03 17.55
C LYS A 439 2.01 -35.18 17.45
N ILE A 440 2.22 -36.10 16.52
CA ILE A 440 1.45 -37.31 16.30
C ILE A 440 2.27 -38.40 16.97
N LYS A 441 1.92 -38.78 18.22
CA LYS A 441 2.53 -39.81 19.08
C LYS A 441 2.75 -41.21 18.45
N LEU A 442 3.36 -41.32 17.26
CA LEU A 442 3.67 -42.55 16.54
C LEU A 442 5.14 -42.88 16.81
N LYS A 443 5.41 -44.13 17.22
CA LYS A 443 6.79 -44.65 17.30
C LYS A 443 7.34 -45.03 15.92
N PRO A 444 8.67 -45.08 15.73
CA PRO A 444 9.30 -45.44 14.45
C PRO A 444 8.89 -46.82 13.92
N GLU A 445 8.53 -47.74 14.81
CA GLU A 445 8.08 -49.11 14.52
C GLU A 445 6.75 -49.15 13.74
N HIS A 446 5.91 -48.13 13.92
CA HIS A 446 4.62 -48.03 13.24
C HIS A 446 4.76 -47.52 11.81
N ILE A 447 5.95 -47.10 11.36
CA ILE A 447 6.14 -46.53 10.01
C ILE A 447 7.15 -47.38 9.24
N LYS A 448 6.64 -48.13 8.27
CA LYS A 448 7.44 -48.93 7.35
C LYS A 448 7.56 -48.20 6.02
N VAL A 449 8.79 -47.97 5.58
CA VAL A 449 9.07 -47.46 4.24
C VAL A 449 9.09 -48.68 3.31
N LEU A 450 8.19 -48.70 2.33
CA LEU A 450 8.11 -49.78 1.35
C LEU A 450 9.04 -49.50 0.17
N ASP A 451 9.08 -48.24 -0.27
CA ASP A 451 9.86 -47.76 -1.41
C ASP A 451 10.20 -46.26 -1.23
N ALA A 452 11.10 -45.72 -2.04
CA ALA A 452 11.50 -44.31 -2.04
C ALA A 452 10.30 -43.34 -2.12
N GLY A 453 9.23 -43.73 -2.82
CA GLY A 453 7.99 -42.96 -2.95
C GLY A 453 6.81 -43.48 -2.12
N LYS A 454 6.97 -44.52 -1.29
CA LYS A 454 5.83 -45.20 -0.64
C LYS A 454 6.12 -45.61 0.79
N LEU A 455 5.20 -45.24 1.69
CA LEU A 455 5.27 -45.58 3.10
C LEU A 455 3.94 -46.15 3.59
N GLU A 456 4.04 -47.06 4.54
CA GLU A 456 2.95 -47.72 5.23
C GLU A 456 2.99 -47.36 6.71
N ILE A 457 1.88 -46.86 7.22
CA ILE A 457 1.71 -46.45 8.61
C ILE A 457 0.74 -47.42 9.26
N LEU A 458 1.24 -48.13 10.26
CA LEU A 458 0.50 -49.04 11.11
C LEU A 458 -0.19 -48.25 12.24
N PRO A 459 -1.39 -48.67 12.65
CA PRO A 459 -2.07 -48.06 13.79
C PRO A 459 -1.24 -48.26 15.07
N ARG A 460 -1.43 -47.34 16.01
CA ARG A 460 -1.02 -47.59 17.41
C ARG A 460 -1.85 -48.78 17.87
N GLU A 461 -1.27 -49.73 18.58
CA GLU A 461 -2.00 -50.91 19.06
C GLU A 461 -3.13 -50.49 20.02
N THR A 462 -4.32 -50.29 19.48
CA THR A 462 -5.55 -50.02 20.23
C THR A 462 -6.57 -51.05 19.81
N GLY A 463 -7.27 -51.67 20.78
CA GLY A 463 -8.15 -52.82 20.56
C GLY A 463 -9.15 -52.67 19.40
N ARG A 464 -9.63 -53.80 18.87
CA ARG A 464 -10.40 -53.91 17.60
C ARG A 464 -11.50 -52.86 17.42
N ASN A 465 -12.16 -52.40 18.49
CA ASN A 465 -13.25 -51.41 18.42
C ASN A 465 -12.79 -49.96 18.19
N LYS A 466 -11.54 -49.59 18.55
CA LYS A 466 -11.01 -48.23 18.39
C LYS A 466 -10.13 -48.06 17.13
N LEU A 467 -9.66 -49.17 16.57
CA LEU A 467 -8.75 -49.21 15.44
C LEU A 467 -9.26 -48.43 14.21
N HIS A 468 -10.55 -48.58 13.88
CA HIS A 468 -11.17 -47.86 12.76
C HIS A 468 -11.18 -46.34 12.97
N PHE A 469 -11.56 -45.89 14.17
CA PHE A 469 -11.59 -44.47 14.52
C PHE A 469 -10.20 -43.85 14.56
N ASP A 470 -9.22 -44.57 15.10
CA ASP A 470 -7.83 -44.12 15.15
C ASP A 470 -7.23 -43.98 13.74
N LEU A 471 -7.49 -44.94 12.84
CA LEU A 471 -7.03 -44.85 11.45
C LEU A 471 -7.69 -43.70 10.68
N HIS A 472 -8.99 -43.47 10.87
CA HIS A 472 -9.67 -42.31 10.28
C HIS A 472 -9.17 -40.98 10.85
N SER A 473 -8.90 -40.91 12.16
CA SER A 473 -8.30 -39.74 12.80
C SER A 473 -6.90 -39.47 12.24
N LEU A 474 -6.06 -40.49 12.16
CA LEU A 474 -4.72 -40.39 11.58
C LEU A 474 -4.80 -39.97 10.12
N LYS A 475 -5.70 -40.54 9.32
CA LYS A 475 -5.90 -40.15 7.91
C LYS A 475 -6.24 -38.66 7.76
N ASN A 476 -6.98 -38.07 8.69
CA ASN A 476 -7.33 -36.64 8.65
C ASN A 476 -6.18 -35.74 9.12
N VAL A 477 -5.31 -36.23 10.01
CA VAL A 477 -4.20 -35.45 10.57
C VAL A 477 -2.94 -35.54 9.71
N LEU A 478 -2.66 -36.69 9.10
CA LEU A 478 -1.48 -36.93 8.27
C LEU A 478 -1.27 -35.89 7.14
N PRO A 479 -2.30 -35.44 6.40
CA PRO A 479 -2.16 -34.41 5.37
C PRO A 479 -1.58 -33.08 5.90
N THR A 480 -1.80 -32.77 7.18
CA THR A 480 -1.36 -31.51 7.82
C THR A 480 0.09 -31.56 8.33
N VAL A 481 0.74 -32.73 8.27
CA VAL A 481 2.14 -32.90 8.69
C VAL A 481 3.06 -32.10 7.78
N ILE A 482 3.98 -31.36 8.39
CA ILE A 482 4.99 -30.57 7.69
C ILE A 482 6.14 -31.49 7.32
N VAL A 483 6.45 -31.59 6.03
CA VAL A 483 7.57 -32.39 5.57
C VAL A 483 8.79 -31.48 5.47
N LYS A 484 9.80 -31.70 6.33
CA LYS A 484 11.03 -30.90 6.29
C LYS A 484 12.00 -31.45 5.27
N VAL A 485 12.46 -30.59 4.36
CA VAL A 485 13.65 -30.86 3.54
C VAL A 485 14.85 -30.74 4.47
N LYS A 486 15.67 -31.79 4.59
CA LYS A 486 16.94 -31.68 5.34
C LYS A 486 17.81 -30.63 4.65
N LEU A 487 18.29 -29.64 5.41
CA LEU A 487 19.42 -28.83 5.00
C LEU A 487 20.59 -29.81 4.90
N LEU A 488 21.04 -30.10 3.69
CA LEU A 488 22.39 -30.65 3.53
C LEU A 488 23.32 -29.59 4.10
N GLU A 489 23.94 -29.89 5.24
CA GLU A 489 25.10 -29.15 5.73
C GLU A 489 26.14 -29.22 4.61
N PHE A 490 26.41 -28.07 4.00
CA PHE A 490 27.49 -27.90 3.04
C PHE A 490 28.74 -27.45 3.78
#